data_AF-A0AAU6QL08-F1
#
_entry.id   AF-A0AAU6QL08-F1
#
_cell.length_a   1.000
_cell.length_b   1.000
_cell.length_c   1.000
_cell.angle_alpha   90.00
_cell.angle_beta   90.00
_cell.angle_gamma   90.00
#
_symmetry.space_group_name_H-M   'P 1'
#
loop_
_entity.id
_entity.type
_entity.pdbx_description
1 polymer ?
#
loop_
_entity_poly.entity_id
_entity_poly.type
_entity_poly.pdbx_seq_one_letter_code
_entity_poly.pdbx_strand_id
1 'polypeptide(L)' 'MPNVIDYIIENRALRNRIIDFMYPFVGIGGILASISMLLARYYR' A
#
# COMPACT_ATOMS: atom_id res chain seq x y z
N MET A 1 -2.43 -27.33 -0.01
CA MET A 1 -2.13 -26.50 -1.20
C MET A 1 -1.07 -25.49 -0.79
N PRO A 2 0.10 -25.42 -1.42
CA PRO A 2 1.06 -24.37 -1.11
C PRO A 2 0.43 -23.03 -1.46
N ASN A 3 0.31 -22.16 -0.46
CA ASN A 3 -0.38 -20.88 -0.62
C ASN A 3 0.58 -19.91 -1.34
N VAL A 4 0.06 -19.16 -2.31
CA VAL A 4 0.87 -18.16 -3.03
C VAL A 4 1.48 -17.14 -2.06
N ILE A 5 0.74 -16.84 -0.99
CA ILE A 5 1.19 -15.97 0.10
C ILE A 5 2.41 -16.56 0.83
N ASP A 6 2.42 -17.87 1.11
CA ASP A 6 3.55 -18.52 1.78
C ASP A 6 4.81 -18.47 0.91
N TYR A 7 4.67 -18.70 -0.40
CA TYR A 7 5.78 -18.58 -1.36
C TYR A 7 6.34 -17.16 -1.45
N ILE A 8 5.48 -16.14 -1.39
CA ILE A 8 5.87 -14.73 -1.39
C ILE A 8 6.60 -14.38 -0.08
N ILE A 9 6.16 -14.90 1.07
CA ILE A 9 6.76 -14.65 2.38
C ILE A 9 8.14 -15.31 2.48
N GLU A 10 8.26 -16.54 1.99
CA GLU A 10 9.48 -17.35 2.04
C GLU A 10 10.56 -16.76 1.10
N ASN A 11 10.15 -16.20 -0.05
CA ASN A 11 11.05 -15.53 -0.99
C ASN A 11 11.23 -14.03 -0.65
N ARG A 12 12.22 -13.71 0.19
CA ARG A 12 12.55 -12.32 0.58
C ARG A 12 12.77 -11.37 -0.60
N ALA A 13 13.36 -11.84 -1.70
CA ALA A 13 13.62 -10.99 -2.86
C ALA A 13 12.32 -10.59 -3.57
N LEU A 14 11.37 -11.53 -3.66
CA LEU A 14 10.05 -11.29 -4.25
C LEU A 14 9.20 -10.41 -3.33
N ARG A 15 9.24 -10.63 -2.02
CA ARG A 15 8.62 -9.75 -1.02
C ARG A 15 9.11 -8.30 -1.13
N ASN A 16 10.42 -8.08 -1.20
CA ASN A 16 10.98 -6.73 -1.29
C ASN A 16 10.54 -6.01 -2.58
N ARG A 17 10.51 -6.71 -3.72
CA ARG A 17 9.99 -6.14 -4.97
C ARG A 17 8.52 -5.73 -4.88
N ILE A 18 7.69 -6.53 -4.20
CA ILE A 18 6.29 -6.19 -3.97
C ILE A 18 6.18 -4.96 -3.07
N ILE A 19 6.97 -4.89 -2.00
CA ILE A 19 6.99 -3.73 -1.10
C ILE A 19 7.42 -2.46 -1.85
N ASP A 20 8.50 -2.54 -2.64
CA ASP A 20 8.99 -1.41 -3.44
C ASP A 20 7.94 -0.94 -4.46
N PHE A 21 7.21 -1.88 -5.07
CA PHE A 21 6.10 -1.57 -5.97
C PHE A 21 4.91 -0.92 -5.25
N MET A 22 4.59 -1.37 -4.03
CA MET A 22 3.47 -0.83 -3.24
C MET A 22 3.76 0.53 -2.60
N TYR A 23 5.03 0.85 -2.36
CA TYR A 23 5.47 2.09 -1.70
C TYR A 23 4.88 3.38 -2.30
N PRO A 24 4.92 3.62 -3.63
CA PRO A 24 4.34 4.82 -4.23
C PRO A 24 2.81 4.90 -4.05
N PHE A 25 2.11 3.76 -4.09
CA PHE A 25 0.65 3.74 -3.91
C PHE A 25 0.23 4.08 -2.49
N VAL A 26 1.00 3.65 -1.48
CA VAL A 26 0.77 4.03 -0.09
C VAL A 26 0.95 5.55 0.09
N GLY A 27 1.95 6.13 -0.55
CA GLY A 27 2.16 7.59 -0.55
C GLY A 27 0.99 8.36 -1.19
N ILE A 28 0.58 7.96 -2.39
CA ILE A 28 -0.55 8.58 -3.10
C ILE A 28 -1.85 8.41 -2.30
N GLY A 29 -2.10 7.21 -1.78
CA GLY A 29 -3.28 6.90 -0.96
C GLY A 29 -3.32 7.75 0.32
N GLY A 30 -2.18 7.93 0.99
CA GLY A 30 -2.07 8.77 2.18
C GLY A 30 -2.33 10.26 1.89
N ILE A 31 -1.83 10.77 0.76
CA ILE A 31 -2.10 12.15 0.34
C ILE A 31 -3.57 12.34 0.00
N LEU A 32 -4.17 11.41 -0.77
CA LEU A 32 -5.61 11.45 -1.10
C LEU A 32 -6.49 11.36 0.15
N ALA A 33 -6.15 10.50 1.11
CA ALA A 33 -6.85 10.39 2.38
C ALA A 33 -6.76 11.71 3.18
N SER A 34 -5.58 12.33 3.21
CA SER A 34 -5.36 13.61 3.90
C SER A 34 -6.18 14.75 3.25
N ILE A 35 -6.14 14.85 1.91
CA ILE A 35 -6.91 15.85 1.17
C ILE A 35 -8.41 15.64 1.38
N SER A 36 -8.90 14.41 1.24
CA SER A 36 -10.33 14.11 1.43
C SER A 36 -10.81 14.40 2.86
N MET A 37 -9.98 14.15 3.88
CA MET A 37 -10.29 14.52 5.26
C MET A 37 -10.34 16.04 5.46
N LEU A 38 -9.38 16.78 4.89
CA LEU A 38 -9.39 18.26 4.91
C LEU A 38 -10.62 18.82 4.18
N LEU A 39 -10.93 18.27 3.01
CA LEU A 39 -12.08 18.66 2.20
C LEU A 39 -13.39 18.40 2.96
N ALA A 40 -13.53 17.22 3.56
CA ALA A 40 -14.70 16.86 4.36
C ALA A 40 -14.88 17.77 5.58
N ARG A 41 -13.80 18.37 6.10
CA ARG A 41 -13.87 19.36 7.19
C ARG A 41 -14.22 20.76 6.70
N TYR A 42 -13.84 21.11 5.47
CA TYR A 42 -14.14 22.41 4.88
C TYR A 42 -15.60 22.52 4.40
N TYR A 43 -16.19 21.42 3.92
CA TYR A 43 -17.58 21.36 3.45
C TYR A 43 -18.61 21.05 4.54
N ARG A 44 -18.20 20.96 5.80
CA ARG A 44 -19.06 20.68 6.95
C ARG A 44 -19.13 21.88 7.85
#